data_AF-A0A368WBF2-F1
#
_entry.id   AF-A0A368WBF2-F1
#
_cell.length_a   1.000
_cell.length_b   1.000
_cell.length_c   1.000
_cell.angle_alpha   90.00
_cell.angle_beta   90.00
_cell.angle_gamma   90.00
#
_symmetry.space_group_name_H-M   'P 1'
#
loop_
_entity.id
_entity.type
_entity.pdbx_description
1 polymer ?
#
loop_
_entity_poly.entity_id
_entity_poly.type
_entity_poly.pdbx_seq_one_letter_code
_entity_poly.pdbx_strand_id
1 'polypeptide(L)'
;MNLKNVIILTPYKGESKENIRYAKLALLDSLLRGEAPFARHLLYTQVLDYNIPKEREVGIEAGISWYQKADLCAVYTDNGFSSDMREGIQRAKENDVEIELRSIDDKLDFNKARNKIDGLV
;
A
#
# COMPACT_ATOMS: atom_id res chain seq x y z
N MET A 1 14.51 12.41 -11.87
CA MET A 1 14.43 11.01 -11.40
C MET A 1 13.16 10.41 -12.00
N ASN A 2 13.22 9.21 -12.58
CA ASN A 2 12.03 8.50 -13.04
C ASN A 2 11.69 7.47 -11.97
N LEU A 3 10.71 7.78 -11.10
CA LEU A 3 10.29 6.89 -10.01
C LEU A 3 9.20 5.95 -10.53
N LYS A 4 9.21 4.69 -10.11
CA LYS A 4 8.07 3.78 -10.37
C LYS A 4 6.86 4.20 -9.52
N ASN A 5 5.69 4.32 -10.12
CA ASN A 5 4.42 4.44 -9.40
C ASN A 5 4.03 3.06 -8.85
N VAL A 6 3.91 2.94 -7.53
CA VAL A 6 3.73 1.64 -6.88
C VAL A 6 2.42 1.59 -6.11
N ILE A 7 1.57 0.62 -6.41
CA ILE A 7 0.41 0.31 -5.57
C ILE A 7 0.88 -0.60 -4.45
N ILE A 8 0.54 -0.24 -3.21
CA ILE A 8 0.85 -1.04 -2.03
C ILE A 8 -0.37 -1.85 -1.61
N LEU A 9 -0.22 -3.18 -1.58
CA LEU A 9 -1.19 -4.11 -1.00
C LEU A 9 -0.64 -4.69 0.30
N THR A 10 -1.39 -4.52 1.38
CA THR A 10 -1.15 -5.14 2.68
C THR A 10 -2.43 -5.82 3.17
N PRO A 11 -2.35 -6.81 4.06
CA PRO A 11 -3.52 -7.42 4.66
C PRO A 11 -4.17 -6.42 5.63
N TYR A 12 -5.01 -5.56 5.09
CA TYR A 12 -5.82 -4.62 5.85
C TYR A 12 -7.17 -5.28 6.17
N LYS A 13 -7.32 -5.83 7.37
CA LYS A 13 -8.61 -6.27 7.92
C LYS A 13 -9.05 -5.28 8.99
N GLY A 14 -9.52 -4.12 8.55
CA GLY A 14 -9.95 -3.02 9.42
C GLY A 14 -8.80 -2.17 9.97
N GLU A 15 -9.17 -1.09 10.66
CA GLU A 15 -8.27 -0.04 11.15
C GLU A 15 -7.57 -0.40 12.46
N SER A 16 -7.09 -1.64 12.59
CA SER A 16 -6.29 -2.01 13.76
C SER A 16 -4.98 -1.22 13.75
N LYS A 17 -4.47 -0.87 14.94
CA LYS A 17 -3.18 -0.18 15.09
C LYS A 17 -2.04 -0.93 14.40
N GLU A 18 -2.07 -2.26 14.42
CA GLU A 18 -1.08 -3.11 13.77
C GLU A 18 -1.17 -3.08 12.24
N ASN A 19 -2.38 -3.10 11.67
CA ASN A 19 -2.56 -2.98 10.21
C ASN A 19 -2.08 -1.63 9.70
N ILE A 20 -2.40 -0.54 10.42
CA ILE A 20 -1.94 0.82 10.10
C ILE A 20 -0.41 0.90 10.19
N ARG A 21 0.18 0.35 11.27
CA ARG A 21 1.64 0.32 11.44
C ARG A 21 2.32 -0.43 10.30
N TYR A 22 1.81 -1.60 9.94
CA TYR A 22 2.37 -2.43 8.87
C TYR A 22 2.21 -1.78 7.48
N ALA A 23 1.06 -1.16 7.19
CA ALA A 23 0.86 -0.40 5.95
C ALA A 23 1.85 0.79 5.84
N LYS A 24 2.12 1.49 6.96
CA LYS A 24 3.13 2.56 7.01
C LYS A 24 4.55 2.02 6.79
N LEU A 25 4.87 0.86 7.33
CA LEU A 25 6.15 0.18 7.10
C LEU A 25 6.33 -0.20 5.63
N ALA A 26 5.29 -0.76 4.99
CA ALA A 26 5.31 -1.10 3.57
C ALA A 26 5.50 0.15 2.68
N LEU A 27 4.80 1.24 3.00
CA LEU A 27 4.95 2.51 2.29
C LEU A 27 6.37 3.08 2.44
N LEU A 28 6.94 3.00 3.64
CA LEU A 28 8.31 3.43 3.91
C LEU A 28 9.36 2.55 3.19
N ASP A 29 9.19 1.23 3.18
CA ASP A 29 10.06 0.32 2.42
C ASP A 29 10.09 0.70 0.92
N SER A 30 8.91 0.94 0.33
CA SER A 30 8.79 1.36 -1.07
C SER A 30 9.46 2.73 -1.32
N LEU A 31 9.22 3.72 -0.46
CA LEU A 31 9.90 5.02 -0.55
C LEU A 31 11.45 4.88 -0.51
N LEU A 32 11.97 4.03 0.38
CA LEU A 32 13.41 3.80 0.52
C LEU A 32 14.03 3.06 -0.67
N ARG A 33 13.22 2.42 -1.52
CA ARG A 33 13.62 1.84 -2.81
C ARG A 33 13.67 2.87 -3.95
N GLY A 34 13.30 4.12 -3.69
CA GLY A 34 13.23 5.16 -4.73
C GLY A 34 11.96 5.02 -5.59
N GLU A 35 10.84 4.69 -4.97
CA GLU A 35 9.54 4.51 -5.62
C GLU A 35 8.55 5.59 -5.16
N ALA A 36 7.43 5.71 -5.88
CA ALA A 36 6.29 6.58 -5.54
C ALA A 36 5.08 5.73 -5.12
N PRO A 37 5.02 5.28 -3.85
CA PRO A 37 3.96 4.39 -3.37
C PRO A 37 2.63 5.08 -3.11
N PHE A 38 1.55 4.34 -3.39
CA PHE A 38 0.16 4.68 -3.10
C PHE A 38 -0.53 3.53 -2.33
N ALA A 39 -1.05 3.84 -1.14
CA ALA A 39 -1.74 2.88 -0.27
C ALA A 39 -3.16 3.36 0.07
N ARG A 40 -4.14 3.07 -0.80
CA ARG A 40 -5.53 3.54 -0.63
C ARG A 40 -6.16 3.19 0.71
N HIS A 41 -5.85 2.00 1.24
CA HIS A 41 -6.40 1.49 2.50
C HIS A 41 -5.84 2.22 3.72
N LEU A 42 -4.72 2.94 3.57
CA LEU A 42 -4.17 3.81 4.61
C LEU A 42 -4.65 5.26 4.43
N LEU A 43 -4.80 5.72 3.19
CA LEU A 43 -5.15 7.11 2.87
C LEU A 43 -6.66 7.39 2.94
N TYR A 44 -7.47 6.64 2.17
CA TYR A 44 -8.87 6.98 1.96
C TYR A 44 -9.75 6.70 3.18
N THR A 45 -9.39 5.73 4.02
CA THR A 45 -10.15 5.44 5.24
C THR A 45 -10.03 6.55 6.29
N GLN A 46 -9.08 7.47 6.15
CA GLN A 46 -8.96 8.67 7.01
C GLN A 46 -10.04 9.72 6.71
N VAL A 47 -10.68 9.63 5.54
CA VAL A 47 -11.65 10.63 5.07
C VAL A 47 -12.99 10.03 4.63
N LEU A 48 -13.08 8.70 4.49
CA LEU A 48 -14.27 7.96 4.12
C LEU A 48 -14.59 6.92 5.20
N ASP A 49 -15.86 6.80 5.60
CA ASP A 49 -16.35 5.74 6.46
C ASP A 49 -16.72 4.51 5.62
N TYR A 50 -15.88 3.48 5.68
CA TYR A 50 -16.10 2.25 4.92
C TYR A 50 -17.25 1.38 5.45
N ASN A 51 -17.87 1.75 6.57
CA ASN A 51 -19.15 1.16 6.99
C ASN A 51 -20.33 1.70 6.19
N ILE A 52 -20.17 2.84 5.50
CA ILE A 52 -21.16 3.42 4.60
C ILE A 52 -20.89 2.87 3.19
N PRO A 53 -21.79 2.05 2.60
CA PRO A 53 -21.53 1.38 1.33
C PRO A 53 -21.15 2.33 0.20
N LYS A 54 -21.76 3.52 0.15
CA LYS A 54 -21.49 4.51 -0.90
C LYS A 54 -20.11 5.13 -0.79
N GLU A 55 -19.65 5.41 0.43
CA GLU A 55 -18.30 5.95 0.66
C GLU A 55 -17.23 4.88 0.40
N ARG A 56 -17.49 3.63 0.82
CA ARG A 56 -16.62 2.49 0.49
C ARG A 56 -16.47 2.32 -1.03
N GLU A 57 -17.56 2.41 -1.78
CA GLU A 57 -17.54 2.35 -3.25
C GLU A 57 -16.66 3.45 -3.84
N VAL A 58 -16.81 4.71 -3.40
CA VAL A 58 -15.97 5.84 -3.85
C VAL A 58 -14.48 5.56 -3.62
N GLY A 59 -14.10 5.07 -2.44
CA GLY A 59 -12.71 4.74 -2.12
C GLY A 59 -12.17 3.51 -2.87
N ILE A 60 -13.04 2.59 -3.29
CA ILE A 60 -12.69 1.48 -4.18
C ILE A 60 -12.43 1.98 -5.59
N GLU A 61 -13.37 2.70 -6.19
CA GLU A 61 -13.24 3.22 -7.55
C GLU A 61 -12.04 4.17 -7.70
N ALA A 62 -11.87 5.09 -6.75
CA ALA A 62 -10.71 5.98 -6.72
C ALA A 62 -9.38 5.24 -6.53
N GLY A 63 -9.41 4.03 -5.95
CA GLY A 63 -8.24 3.16 -5.84
C GLY A 63 -7.96 2.39 -7.13
N ILE A 64 -9.03 1.96 -7.81
CA ILE A 64 -8.94 1.25 -9.09
C ILE A 64 -8.32 2.14 -10.16
N SER A 65 -8.66 3.44 -10.21
CA SER A 65 -8.11 4.35 -11.21
C SER A 65 -6.58 4.44 -11.19
N TRP A 66 -5.95 4.18 -10.04
CA TRP A 66 -4.48 4.17 -9.92
C TRP A 66 -3.82 3.00 -10.63
N TYR A 67 -4.50 1.87 -10.83
CA TYR A 67 -3.91 0.72 -11.54
C TYR A 67 -3.54 1.06 -12.98
N GLN A 68 -4.27 1.98 -13.62
CA GLN A 68 -3.96 2.46 -14.98
C GLN A 68 -2.69 3.33 -15.05
N LYS A 69 -2.14 3.74 -13.91
CA LYS A 69 -0.99 4.64 -13.78
C LYS A 69 0.18 4.01 -13.04
N ALA A 70 0.00 2.79 -12.53
CA ALA A 70 0.99 2.10 -11.73
C ALA A 70 1.95 1.33 -12.65
N ASP A 71 3.24 1.40 -12.33
CA ASP A 71 4.25 0.55 -12.95
C ASP A 71 4.33 -0.79 -12.22
N LEU A 72 4.00 -0.82 -10.93
CA LEU A 72 4.13 -1.98 -10.07
C LEU A 72 3.02 -2.05 -9.02
N CYS A 73 2.59 -3.27 -8.70
CA CYS A 73 1.76 -3.63 -7.56
C CYS A 73 2.59 -4.47 -6.58
N ALA A 74 3.03 -3.84 -5.49
CA ALA A 74 3.81 -4.48 -4.45
C ALA A 74 2.88 -5.09 -3.38
N VAL A 75 2.99 -6.40 -3.20
CA VAL A 75 2.12 -7.21 -2.33
C VAL A 75 2.91 -7.67 -1.12
N TYR A 76 2.67 -7.08 0.04
CA TYR A 76 3.39 -7.40 1.27
C TYR A 76 2.72 -8.56 2.02
N THR A 77 3.40 -9.70 2.13
CA THR A 77 2.77 -10.99 2.49
C THR A 77 2.96 -11.45 3.93
N ASP A 78 3.69 -10.71 4.77
CA ASP A 78 4.09 -11.14 6.12
C ASP A 78 2.90 -11.56 7.01
N ASN A 79 1.78 -10.85 6.86
CA ASN A 79 0.56 -11.07 7.64
C ASN A 79 -0.55 -11.83 6.86
N GLY A 80 -0.16 -12.58 5.83
CA GLY A 80 -1.07 -13.34 4.97
C GLY A 80 -1.83 -12.49 3.94
N PHE A 81 -2.88 -13.06 3.34
CA PHE A 81 -3.63 -12.45 2.25
C PHE A 81 -5.09 -12.16 2.65
N SER A 82 -5.51 -10.89 2.54
CA SER A 82 -6.93 -10.50 2.69
C SER A 82 -7.72 -10.69 1.39
N SER A 83 -9.06 -10.61 1.47
CA SER A 83 -9.94 -10.55 0.29
C SER A 83 -9.58 -9.38 -0.61
N ASP A 84 -9.40 -8.20 0.00
CA ASP A 84 -9.12 -6.95 -0.70
C ASP A 84 -7.76 -6.98 -1.42
N MET A 85 -6.77 -7.69 -0.85
CA MET A 85 -5.50 -7.94 -1.55
C MET A 85 -5.69 -8.84 -2.76
N ARG A 86 -6.50 -9.92 -2.65
CA ARG A 86 -6.76 -10.81 -3.79
C ARG A 86 -7.45 -10.07 -4.92
N GLU A 87 -8.43 -9.22 -4.61
CA GLU A 87 -9.03 -8.32 -5.60
C GLU A 87 -8.02 -7.34 -6.18
N GLY A 88 -7.14 -6.76 -5.35
CA GLY A 88 -6.09 -5.85 -5.81
C GLY A 88 -5.08 -6.52 -6.74
N ILE A 89 -4.70 -7.77 -6.47
CA ILE A 89 -3.87 -8.61 -7.33
C ILE A 89 -4.57 -8.87 -8.66
N GLN A 90 -5.87 -9.19 -8.61
CA GLN A 90 -6.65 -9.43 -9.82
C GLN A 90 -6.74 -8.16 -10.68
N ARG A 91 -6.98 -7.00 -10.08
CA ARG A 91 -6.98 -5.69 -10.77
C ARG A 91 -5.62 -5.35 -11.37
N ALA A 92 -4.52 -5.68 -10.70
CA ALA A 92 -3.18 -5.51 -11.27
C ALA A 92 -3.01 -6.33 -12.55
N LYS A 93 -3.43 -7.60 -12.53
CA LYS A 93 -3.40 -8.47 -13.73
C LYS A 93 -4.25 -7.92 -14.86
N GLU A 94 -5.44 -7.43 -14.57
CA GLU A 94 -6.37 -6.87 -15.57
C GLU A 94 -5.85 -5.58 -16.22
N ASN A 95 -4.91 -4.89 -15.57
CA ASN A 95 -4.31 -3.65 -16.07
C ASN A 95 -2.84 -3.84 -16.50
N ASP A 96 -2.38 -5.09 -16.67
CA ASP A 96 -1.00 -5.43 -17.05
C ASP A 96 0.08 -4.79 -16.15
N VAL A 97 -0.24 -4.58 -14.87
CA VAL A 97 0.69 -4.02 -13.88
C VAL A 97 1.60 -5.13 -13.36
N GLU A 98 2.92 -4.88 -13.32
CA GLU A 98 3.90 -5.81 -12.73
C GLU A 98 3.50 -6.13 -11.28
N ILE A 99 3.59 -7.38 -10.85
CA ILE A 99 3.25 -7.78 -9.47
C ILE A 99 4.49 -8.33 -8.79
N GLU A 100 4.87 -7.73 -7.66
CA GLU A 100 6.01 -8.14 -6.85
C GLU A 100 5.54 -8.52 -5.45
N LEU A 101 5.89 -9.73 -5.01
CA LEU A 101 5.66 -10.15 -3.62
C LEU A 101 6.81 -9.62 -2.75
N ARG A 102 6.47 -8.94 -1.65
CA ARG A 102 7.42 -8.34 -0.72
C ARG A 102 7.17 -8.81 0.71
N SER A 103 8.20 -8.66 1.53
CA SER A 103 8.20 -8.98 2.95
C SER A 103 9.08 -7.96 3.68
N ILE A 104 8.65 -7.56 4.87
CA ILE A 104 9.35 -6.59 5.73
C ILE A 104 10.15 -7.29 6.84
N ASP A 105 9.95 -8.61 7.02
CA ASP A 105 10.45 -9.41 8.15
C ASP A 105 11.89 -9.03 8.56
N ASP A 106 11.98 -8.45 9.76
CA ASP A 106 13.18 -8.08 10.54
C ASP A 106 14.23 -7.12 9.96
N LYS A 107 14.05 -6.52 8.76
CA LYS A 107 15.09 -5.62 8.18
C LYS A 107 14.84 -4.12 8.35
N LEU A 108 13.60 -3.71 8.62
CA LEU A 108 13.22 -2.30 8.73
C LEU A 108 12.84 -1.92 10.16
N ASP A 109 13.82 -1.42 10.90
CA ASP A 109 13.58 -0.68 12.13
C ASP A 109 13.00 0.70 11.78
N PHE A 110 11.69 0.87 11.98
CA PHE A 110 10.96 2.12 11.69
C PHE A 110 11.61 3.34 12.35
N ASN A 111 12.11 3.21 13.57
CA ASN A 111 12.71 4.33 14.30
C ASN A 111 14.07 4.71 13.68
N LYS A 112 14.88 3.73 13.27
CA LYS A 112 16.13 4.00 12.53
C LYS A 112 15.87 4.60 11.15
N ALA A 113 14.89 4.07 10.42
CA ALA A 113 14.54 4.57 9.09
C ALA A 113 14.02 6.02 9.16
N ARG A 114 13.19 6.32 10.16
CA ARG A 114 12.69 7.69 10.41
C ARG A 114 13.81 8.65 10.82
N ASN A 115 14.72 8.25 11.71
CA ASN A 115 15.88 9.07 12.08
C ASN A 115 16.78 9.41 10.87
N LYS A 116 16.85 8.53 9.88
CA LYS A 116 17.57 8.78 8.62
C LYS A 116 16.86 9.82 7.74
N ILE A 117 15.53 9.89 7.78
CA ILE A 117 14.73 10.91 7.09
C ILE A 117 14.82 12.26 7.82
N ASP A 118 14.70 12.26 9.15
CA ASP A 118 14.80 13.48 9.96
C ASP A 118 16.19 14.13 9.87
N GLY A 119 17.24 13.36 9.55
CA GLY A 119 18.60 13.87 9.28
C GLY A 119 18.87 14.33 7.84
N LEU A 120 17.89 14.25 6.94
CA LEU A 120 17.97 14.75 5.55
C LEU A 120 17.32 16.14 5.39
N VAL A 121 16.77 16.71 6.47
CA VAL A 121 16.10 18.03 6.52
C VAL A 121 16.91 19.01 7.35
#